data_AF-A0A3N5T4Z0-F1
#
_entry.id   AF-A0A3N5T4Z0-F1
#
_cell.length_a   1.000
_cell.length_b   1.000
_cell.length_c   1.000
_cell.angle_alpha   90.00
_cell.angle_beta   90.00
_cell.angle_gamma   90.00
#
_symmetry.space_group_name_H-M   'P 1'
#
loop_
_entity.id
_entity.type
_entity.pdbx_description
1 polymer ?
#
loop_
_entity_poly.entity_id
_entity_poly.type
_entity_poly.pdbx_seq_one_letter_code
_entity_poly.pdbx_strand_id
1 'polypeptide(L)'
;MGPKTTFMTACSSGATAIGYARDLIQTNMAPVVICGGTEPLCRITYAAFNALQAVDPEYCKPFDKNRQGLSLGEGAGIMILEALAHARQRGARIYGEILGYGLSCDAHHMTAPDPEGAGAALAMRRALEDAGVPVEAVDYINAHGTATPANDLMETKGIKTVFGRRAYHIPVSSTKSMIGHTLGAAGAIEGVAAVLAIHHHFIPPTIHHQTPDPQCDLDFVTEGARASDINIVLSNSFAFGGNNTAVVFGKFTDSGVSHARSGFKTSDYARGQGAGRFESAAYTSVCEHFERPATPPPGVRRGYETTSKRVVVTGVGLVTPLGVGKDLFTRNLFGGLSGIRPITL
;
A
#
# COMPACT_ATOMS: atom_id res chain seq x y z
N MET A 1 0.41 -23.76 14.85
CA MET A 1 -0.27 -23.39 13.59
C MET A 1 -0.78 -21.97 13.73
N GLY A 2 -0.70 -21.14 12.68
CA GLY A 2 -1.08 -19.72 12.71
C GLY A 2 -2.19 -19.37 11.70
N PRO A 3 -2.58 -18.09 11.60
CA PRO A 3 -3.59 -17.63 10.66
C PRO A 3 -3.25 -17.93 9.19
N LYS A 4 -4.26 -18.26 8.38
CA LYS A 4 -4.16 -18.40 6.92
C LYS A 4 -5.20 -17.50 6.27
N THR A 5 -4.75 -16.45 5.58
CA THR A 5 -5.61 -15.44 4.97
C THR A 5 -5.19 -15.18 3.53
N THR A 6 -6.17 -14.90 2.67
CA THR A 6 -5.94 -14.46 1.28
C THR A 6 -6.56 -13.07 1.13
N PHE A 7 -5.78 -12.13 0.60
CA PHE A 7 -6.21 -10.76 0.37
C PHE A 7 -6.57 -10.58 -1.10
N MET A 8 -7.67 -9.87 -1.35
CA MET A 8 -8.13 -9.51 -2.68
C MET A 8 -8.38 -7.99 -2.71
N THR A 9 -7.30 -7.24 -2.86
CA THR A 9 -7.30 -5.79 -3.07
C THR A 9 -6.78 -5.46 -4.47
N ALA A 10 -7.09 -6.34 -5.44
CA ALA A 10 -6.58 -6.29 -6.80
C ALA A 10 -5.03 -6.19 -6.83
N CYS A 11 -4.47 -5.23 -7.55
CA CYS A 11 -3.04 -5.07 -7.76
C CYS A 11 -2.21 -4.80 -6.49
N SER A 12 -2.86 -4.41 -5.38
CA SER A 12 -2.19 -4.13 -4.10
C SER A 12 -2.23 -5.32 -3.13
N SER A 13 -2.83 -6.46 -3.52
CA SER A 13 -3.01 -7.65 -2.67
C SER A 13 -1.72 -8.14 -2.01
N GLY A 14 -0.64 -8.28 -2.79
CA GLY A 14 0.65 -8.72 -2.26
C GLY A 14 1.25 -7.76 -1.23
N ALA A 15 1.12 -6.44 -1.43
CA ALA A 15 1.59 -5.43 -0.49
C ALA A 15 0.73 -5.41 0.79
N THR A 16 -0.60 -5.54 0.66
CA THR A 16 -1.51 -5.65 1.81
C THR A 16 -1.19 -6.89 2.64
N ALA A 17 -0.89 -8.03 1.99
CA ALA A 17 -0.51 -9.26 2.67
C ALA A 17 0.80 -9.11 3.46
N ILE A 18 1.78 -8.38 2.93
CA ILE A 18 3.04 -8.07 3.63
C ILE A 18 2.78 -7.21 4.88
N GLY A 19 2.00 -6.13 4.75
CA GLY A 19 1.64 -5.26 5.88
C GLY A 19 0.89 -6.01 6.98
N TYR A 20 -0.09 -6.83 6.60
CA TYR A 20 -0.82 -7.67 7.56
C TYR A 20 0.08 -8.71 8.25
N ALA A 21 1.04 -9.30 7.53
CA ALA A 21 1.98 -10.26 8.10
C ALA A 21 2.90 -9.63 9.15
N ARG A 22 3.32 -8.36 8.96
CA ARG A 22 4.00 -7.56 10.00
C ARG A 22 3.12 -7.43 11.25
N ASP A 23 1.85 -7.08 11.10
CA ASP A 23 0.96 -6.90 12.24
C ASP A 23 0.75 -8.19 13.04
N LEU A 24 0.67 -9.35 12.37
CA LEU A 24 0.61 -10.65 13.06
C LEU A 24 1.83 -10.90 13.94
N ILE A 25 3.02 -10.49 13.49
CA ILE A 25 4.25 -10.62 14.28
C ILE A 25 4.26 -9.59 15.42
N GLN A 26 3.98 -8.32 15.13
CA GLN A 26 4.00 -7.24 16.13
C GLN A 26 2.97 -7.44 17.25
N THR A 27 1.82 -8.05 16.93
CA THR A 27 0.76 -8.37 17.91
C THR A 27 0.97 -9.72 18.59
N ASN A 28 2.13 -10.37 18.41
CA ASN A 28 2.48 -11.69 18.96
C ASN A 28 1.51 -12.82 18.56
N MET A 29 0.82 -12.68 17.43
CA MET A 29 -0.08 -13.72 16.91
C MET A 29 0.68 -14.85 16.19
N ALA A 30 1.86 -14.56 15.63
CA ALA A 30 2.76 -15.55 15.06
C ALA A 30 4.23 -15.08 15.12
N PRO A 31 5.20 -15.92 15.52
CA PRO A 31 6.62 -15.55 15.51
C PRO A 31 7.26 -15.59 14.12
N VAL A 32 6.66 -16.31 13.18
CA VAL A 32 7.08 -16.48 11.78
C VAL A 32 5.86 -16.47 10.88
N VAL A 33 5.90 -15.73 9.78
CA VAL A 33 4.81 -15.64 8.78
C VAL A 33 5.38 -15.75 7.37
N ILE A 34 4.76 -16.56 6.53
CA ILE A 34 4.99 -16.58 5.08
C ILE A 34 3.95 -15.65 4.45
N CYS A 35 4.40 -14.66 3.68
CA CYS A 35 3.51 -13.71 3.02
C CYS A 35 3.98 -13.39 1.60
N GLY A 36 3.08 -12.84 0.79
CA GLY A 36 3.39 -12.46 -0.59
C GLY A 36 2.17 -12.51 -1.49
N GLY A 37 2.39 -12.77 -2.78
CA GLY A 37 1.36 -12.82 -3.80
C GLY A 37 1.82 -13.61 -5.02
N THR A 38 0.87 -14.17 -5.75
CA THR A 38 1.09 -14.91 -6.99
C THR A 38 0.00 -14.57 -7.97
N GLU A 39 0.35 -14.51 -9.25
CA GLU A 39 -0.58 -14.27 -10.34
C GLU A 39 -0.24 -15.16 -11.53
N PRO A 40 -1.03 -16.21 -11.78
CA PRO A 40 -1.04 -16.90 -13.06
C PRO A 40 -1.96 -16.13 -14.03
N LEU A 41 -1.48 -15.89 -15.24
CA LEU A 41 -2.27 -15.21 -16.27
C LEU A 41 -3.15 -16.24 -16.97
N CYS A 42 -4.40 -15.87 -17.21
CA CYS A 42 -5.31 -16.68 -18.00
C CYS A 42 -5.97 -15.86 -19.10
N ARG A 43 -6.51 -16.55 -20.12
CA ARG A 43 -7.13 -15.89 -21.28
C ARG A 43 -8.29 -14.99 -20.90
N ILE A 44 -9.05 -15.35 -19.85
CA ILE A 44 -10.18 -14.54 -19.37
C ILE A 44 -9.66 -13.22 -18.81
N THR A 45 -8.64 -13.26 -17.95
CA THR A 45 -8.00 -12.05 -17.41
C THR A 45 -7.47 -11.17 -18.53
N TYR A 46 -6.72 -11.74 -19.47
CA TYR A 46 -6.19 -10.98 -20.62
C TYR A 46 -7.31 -10.34 -21.45
N ALA A 47 -8.35 -11.11 -21.81
CA ALA A 47 -9.48 -10.61 -22.58
C ALA A 47 -10.24 -9.48 -21.85
N ALA A 48 -10.39 -9.58 -20.52
CA ALA A 48 -11.04 -8.56 -19.71
C ALA A 48 -10.25 -7.23 -19.73
N PHE A 49 -8.93 -7.28 -19.52
CA PHE A 49 -8.09 -6.08 -19.59
C PHE A 49 -8.00 -5.48 -21.00
N ASN A 50 -8.01 -6.32 -22.04
CA ASN A 50 -8.11 -5.87 -23.41
C ASN A 50 -9.45 -5.17 -23.69
N ALA A 51 -10.56 -5.72 -23.19
CA ALA A 51 -11.88 -5.10 -23.32
C ALA A 51 -11.98 -3.76 -22.56
N LEU A 52 -11.24 -3.60 -21.47
CA LEU A 52 -11.10 -2.32 -20.75
C LEU A 52 -10.21 -1.30 -21.49
N GLN A 53 -9.56 -1.71 -22.59
CA GLN A 53 -8.56 -0.90 -23.30
C GLN A 53 -7.43 -0.42 -22.38
N ALA A 54 -7.09 -1.24 -21.37
CA ALA A 54 -6.05 -0.92 -20.39
C ALA A 54 -4.67 -1.44 -20.79
N VAL A 55 -4.58 -2.22 -21.88
CA VAL A 55 -3.36 -2.91 -22.29
C VAL A 55 -2.59 -2.16 -23.37
N ASP A 56 -1.26 -2.12 -23.24
CA ASP A 56 -0.36 -1.71 -24.32
C ASP A 56 -0.05 -2.94 -25.21
N PRO A 57 -0.07 -2.82 -26.54
CA PRO A 57 0.25 -3.94 -27.44
C PRO A 57 1.73 -4.37 -27.37
N GLU A 58 2.62 -3.55 -26.82
CA GLU A 58 4.03 -3.85 -26.66
C GLU A 58 4.38 -4.20 -25.20
N TYR A 59 4.99 -3.27 -24.48
CA TYR A 59 5.51 -3.43 -23.12
C TYR A 59 5.09 -2.25 -22.25
N CYS A 60 5.12 -2.43 -20.93
CA CYS A 60 4.93 -1.33 -19.99
C CYS A 60 6.00 -0.26 -20.19
N LYS A 61 5.59 0.99 -20.38
CA LYS A 61 6.46 2.19 -20.48
C LYS A 61 6.16 3.15 -19.32
N PRO A 62 6.41 2.80 -18.04
CA PRO A 62 6.01 3.63 -16.91
C PRO A 62 6.58 5.03 -17.04
N PHE A 63 5.71 6.03 -16.86
CA PHE A 63 6.02 7.47 -16.88
C PHE A 63 6.50 8.04 -18.22
N ASP A 64 6.62 7.22 -19.27
CA ASP A 64 6.96 7.69 -20.62
C ASP A 64 5.79 8.44 -21.26
N LYS A 65 6.07 9.51 -22.00
CA LYS A 65 5.04 10.30 -22.70
C LYS A 65 4.16 9.47 -23.65
N ASN A 66 4.71 8.42 -24.26
CA ASN A 66 4.04 7.61 -25.28
C ASN A 66 3.38 6.34 -24.70
N ARG A 67 3.35 6.17 -23.38
CA ARG A 67 2.70 5.04 -22.71
C ARG A 67 1.22 4.92 -23.10
N GLN A 68 0.75 3.71 -23.43
CA GLN A 68 -0.65 3.47 -23.80
C GLN A 68 -1.42 2.62 -22.77
N GLY A 69 -0.71 1.93 -21.88
CA GLY A 69 -1.30 1.03 -20.90
C GLY A 69 -0.29 0.06 -20.32
N LEU A 70 -0.80 -0.96 -19.64
CA LEU A 70 0.00 -2.03 -19.05
C LEU A 70 0.18 -3.20 -20.03
N SER A 71 1.35 -3.83 -20.04
CA SER A 71 1.47 -5.22 -20.49
C SER A 71 1.22 -6.13 -19.30
N LEU A 72 0.43 -7.19 -19.47
CA LEU A 72 0.18 -8.15 -18.39
C LEU A 72 1.38 -9.08 -18.21
N GLY A 73 1.64 -9.48 -16.97
CA GLY A 73 2.70 -10.41 -16.61
C GLY A 73 2.21 -11.51 -15.66
N GLU A 74 3.03 -12.54 -15.53
CA GLU A 74 2.86 -13.62 -14.54
C GLU A 74 3.98 -13.54 -13.52
N GLY A 75 3.73 -13.99 -12.29
CA GLY A 75 4.81 -14.11 -11.33
C GLY A 75 4.35 -14.35 -9.91
N ALA A 76 5.33 -14.57 -9.03
CA ALA A 76 5.12 -14.67 -7.60
C ALA A 76 6.26 -13.98 -6.84
N GLY A 77 5.91 -13.34 -5.74
CA GLY A 77 6.84 -12.82 -4.76
C GLY A 77 6.47 -13.35 -3.39
N ILE A 78 7.44 -13.91 -2.65
CA ILE A 78 7.24 -14.48 -1.33
C ILE A 78 8.31 -13.95 -0.38
N MET A 79 7.91 -13.65 0.85
CA MET A 79 8.79 -13.30 1.96
C MET A 79 8.50 -14.19 3.16
N ILE A 80 9.55 -14.43 3.95
CA ILE A 80 9.45 -15.05 5.27
C ILE A 80 9.78 -13.96 6.27
N LEU A 81 8.78 -13.58 7.07
CA LEU A 81 8.92 -12.58 8.11
C LEU A 81 9.04 -13.28 9.45
N GLU A 82 9.90 -12.77 10.32
CA GLU A 82 10.14 -13.32 11.65
C GLU A 82 10.26 -12.21 12.67
N ALA A 83 9.87 -12.49 13.91
CA ALA A 83 10.26 -11.65 15.03
C ALA A 83 11.80 -11.59 15.12
N LEU A 84 12.38 -10.40 15.28
CA LEU A 84 13.83 -10.20 15.29
C LEU A 84 14.55 -11.10 16.31
N ALA A 85 13.97 -11.26 17.51
CA ALA A 85 14.52 -12.14 18.54
C ALA A 85 14.59 -13.60 18.08
N HIS A 86 13.56 -14.09 17.38
CA HIS A 86 13.53 -15.45 16.83
C HIS A 86 14.55 -15.61 15.71
N ALA A 87 14.61 -14.67 14.76
CA ALA A 87 15.58 -14.67 13.69
C ALA A 87 17.03 -14.68 14.22
N ARG A 88 17.33 -13.85 15.23
CA ARG A 88 18.64 -13.81 15.90
C ARG A 88 18.98 -15.12 16.61
N GLN A 89 18.02 -15.69 17.36
CA GLN A 89 18.24 -16.92 18.11
C GLN A 89 18.71 -18.08 17.21
N ARG A 90 18.16 -18.17 15.99
CA ARG A 90 18.54 -19.21 15.02
C ARG A 90 19.63 -18.80 14.04
N GLY A 91 20.22 -17.61 14.19
CA GLY A 91 21.25 -17.09 13.28
C GLY A 91 20.78 -16.85 11.84
N ALA A 92 19.52 -16.42 11.66
CA ALA A 92 18.97 -16.14 10.34
C ALA A 92 19.64 -14.94 9.68
N ARG A 93 19.81 -14.99 8.35
CA ARG A 93 20.19 -13.81 7.56
C ARG A 93 19.01 -12.83 7.51
N ILE A 94 19.28 -11.57 7.85
CA ILE A 94 18.30 -10.48 7.79
C ILE A 94 18.62 -9.64 6.53
N TYR A 95 17.65 -9.53 5.62
CA TYR A 95 17.80 -8.74 4.40
C TYR A 95 17.39 -7.27 4.59
N GLY A 96 16.47 -7.00 5.51
CA GLY A 96 15.91 -5.69 5.80
C GLY A 96 14.77 -5.80 6.81
N GLU A 97 14.06 -4.70 7.02
CA GLU A 97 12.95 -4.56 7.96
C GLU A 97 11.71 -4.01 7.25
N ILE A 98 10.52 -4.35 7.76
CA ILE A 98 9.28 -3.66 7.39
C ILE A 98 8.96 -2.69 8.52
N LEU A 99 9.15 -1.40 8.26
CA LEU A 99 9.03 -0.36 9.26
C LEU A 99 7.57 0.01 9.49
N GLY A 100 6.77 0.08 8.42
CA GLY A 100 5.34 0.36 8.49
C GLY A 100 4.63 0.20 7.15
N TYR A 101 3.31 0.32 7.17
CA TYR A 101 2.48 0.28 5.97
C TYR A 101 1.22 1.11 6.14
N GLY A 102 0.61 1.50 5.02
CA GLY A 102 -0.56 2.35 4.99
C GLY A 102 -1.54 1.89 3.94
N LEU A 103 -2.82 1.88 4.31
CA LEU A 103 -3.94 1.54 3.44
C LEU A 103 -4.84 2.75 3.23
N SER A 104 -5.39 2.92 2.03
CA SER A 104 -6.48 3.87 1.77
C SER A 104 -7.39 3.35 0.65
N CYS A 105 -8.53 4.02 0.46
CA CYS A 105 -9.43 3.81 -0.66
C CYS A 105 -9.76 5.15 -1.30
N ASP A 106 -9.69 5.24 -2.63
CA ASP A 106 -10.05 6.45 -3.37
C ASP A 106 -11.55 6.78 -3.25
N ALA A 107 -12.40 5.74 -3.20
CA ALA A 107 -13.87 5.86 -3.25
C ALA A 107 -14.38 6.76 -4.41
N HIS A 108 -13.66 6.75 -5.53
CA HIS A 108 -13.86 7.69 -6.64
C HIS A 108 -14.54 7.05 -7.86
N HIS A 109 -13.93 6.01 -8.43
CA HIS A 109 -14.42 5.34 -9.63
C HIS A 109 -14.07 3.85 -9.60
N MET A 110 -14.79 3.03 -10.37
CA MET A 110 -14.56 1.57 -10.39
C MET A 110 -13.18 1.18 -10.92
N THR A 111 -12.68 1.91 -11.93
CA THR A 111 -11.43 1.58 -12.64
C THR A 111 -10.46 2.75 -12.75
N ALA A 112 -10.91 3.98 -12.52
CA ALA A 112 -10.05 5.16 -12.63
C ALA A 112 -9.59 5.54 -11.23
N PRO A 113 -8.31 5.87 -11.04
CA PRO A 113 -7.85 6.40 -9.76
C PRO A 113 -8.42 7.82 -9.56
N ASP A 114 -8.41 8.30 -8.32
CA ASP A 114 -8.65 9.72 -8.05
C ASP A 114 -7.62 10.57 -8.83
N PRO A 115 -8.04 11.45 -9.76
CA PRO A 115 -7.12 12.24 -10.59
C PRO A 115 -6.17 13.15 -9.80
N GLU A 116 -6.49 13.48 -8.55
CA GLU A 116 -5.66 14.29 -7.67
C GLU A 116 -4.74 13.46 -6.77
N GLY A 117 -4.86 12.13 -6.80
CA GLY A 117 -4.01 11.21 -6.05
C GLY A 117 -4.16 11.32 -4.53
N ALA A 118 -5.31 11.79 -4.03
CA ALA A 118 -5.51 12.00 -2.60
C ALA A 118 -5.46 10.68 -1.82
N GLY A 119 -6.04 9.60 -2.37
CA GLY A 119 -5.97 8.27 -1.78
C GLY A 119 -4.55 7.71 -1.76
N ALA A 120 -3.81 7.77 -2.87
CA ALA A 120 -2.40 7.38 -2.92
C ALA A 120 -1.55 8.16 -1.90
N ALA A 121 -1.71 9.48 -1.84
CA ALA A 121 -1.03 10.33 -0.88
C ALA A 121 -1.39 9.98 0.58
N LEU A 122 -2.64 9.61 0.84
CA LEU A 122 -3.09 9.16 2.17
C LEU A 122 -2.46 7.81 2.56
N ALA A 123 -2.37 6.85 1.64
CA ALA A 123 -1.72 5.57 1.90
C ALA A 123 -0.22 5.77 2.22
N MET A 124 0.49 6.58 1.44
CA MET A 124 1.89 6.93 1.69
C MET A 124 2.08 7.63 3.04
N ARG A 125 1.26 8.63 3.39
CA ARG A 125 1.34 9.31 4.69
C ARG A 125 1.11 8.35 5.86
N ARG A 126 0.09 7.46 5.75
CA ARG A 126 -0.18 6.45 6.78
C ARG A 126 0.98 5.47 6.95
N ALA A 127 1.60 5.06 5.85
CA ALA A 127 2.76 4.16 5.90
C ALA A 127 3.96 4.81 6.58
N LEU A 128 4.24 6.08 6.28
CA LEU A 128 5.29 6.86 6.92
C LEU A 128 5.00 7.13 8.40
N GLU A 129 3.75 7.44 8.74
CA GLU A 129 3.29 7.64 10.13
C GLU A 129 3.42 6.35 10.96
N ASP A 130 2.94 5.22 10.44
CA ASP A 130 3.06 3.90 11.09
C ASP A 130 4.53 3.48 11.23
N ALA A 131 5.39 3.85 10.27
CA ALA A 131 6.82 3.62 10.34
C ALA A 131 7.57 4.59 11.27
N GLY A 132 6.97 5.72 11.66
CA GLY A 132 7.67 6.81 12.36
C GLY A 132 8.77 7.47 11.51
N VAL A 133 8.66 7.39 10.18
CA VAL A 133 9.67 7.84 9.22
C VAL A 133 9.30 9.23 8.68
N PRO A 134 10.16 10.25 8.83
CA PRO A 134 9.91 11.56 8.21
C PRO A 134 10.13 11.51 6.70
N VAL A 135 9.46 12.39 5.95
CA VAL A 135 9.51 12.42 4.48
C VAL A 135 10.93 12.65 3.94
N GLU A 136 11.78 13.35 4.71
CA GLU A 136 13.16 13.64 4.37
C GLU A 136 14.07 12.41 4.38
N ALA A 137 13.69 11.37 5.14
CA ALA A 137 14.47 10.15 5.29
C ALA A 137 14.23 9.11 4.18
N VAL A 138 13.26 9.33 3.28
CA VAL A 138 13.00 8.41 2.17
C VAL A 138 14.06 8.59 1.09
N ASP A 139 14.78 7.49 0.80
CA ASP A 139 15.91 7.48 -0.13
C ASP A 139 15.49 7.04 -1.54
N TYR A 140 14.44 6.21 -1.65
CA TYR A 140 13.98 5.63 -2.92
C TYR A 140 12.47 5.37 -2.87
N ILE A 141 11.78 5.64 -3.98
CA ILE A 141 10.37 5.24 -4.18
C ILE A 141 10.31 4.16 -5.27
N ASN A 142 9.90 2.96 -4.86
CA ASN A 142 9.47 1.92 -5.79
C ASN A 142 8.00 2.18 -6.14
N ALA A 143 7.76 2.78 -7.29
CA ALA A 143 6.45 3.22 -7.70
C ALA A 143 5.56 2.06 -8.18
N HIS A 144 4.24 2.29 -8.16
CA HIS A 144 3.32 1.40 -8.82
C HIS A 144 3.50 1.45 -10.35
N GLY A 145 3.61 2.64 -10.95
CA GLY A 145 4.03 2.87 -12.35
C GLY A 145 3.50 1.84 -13.33
N THR A 146 2.19 1.88 -13.61
CA THR A 146 1.51 0.87 -14.45
C THR A 146 1.64 1.13 -15.94
N ALA A 147 2.24 2.27 -16.33
CA ALA A 147 2.26 2.73 -17.72
C ALA A 147 0.87 3.09 -18.27
N THR A 148 -0.15 3.20 -17.40
CA THR A 148 -1.43 3.81 -17.80
C THR A 148 -1.33 5.33 -17.65
N PRO A 149 -1.87 6.12 -18.60
CA PRO A 149 -1.79 7.59 -18.53
C PRO A 149 -2.32 8.17 -17.21
N ALA A 150 -3.47 7.67 -16.75
CA ALA A 150 -4.13 8.15 -15.54
C ALA A 150 -3.37 7.80 -14.25
N ASN A 151 -2.92 6.55 -14.10
CA ASN A 151 -2.26 6.12 -12.87
C ASN A 151 -0.90 6.76 -12.68
N ASP A 152 -0.09 6.83 -13.75
CA ASP A 152 1.27 7.38 -13.66
C ASP A 152 1.24 8.89 -13.34
N LEU A 153 0.25 9.62 -13.89
CA LEU A 153 -0.01 11.01 -13.55
C LEU A 153 -0.48 11.16 -12.10
N MET A 154 -1.46 10.35 -11.69
CA MET A 154 -1.99 10.36 -10.33
C MET A 154 -0.89 10.05 -9.30
N GLU A 155 -0.07 9.04 -9.55
CA GLU A 155 1.02 8.66 -8.66
C GLU A 155 2.08 9.76 -8.57
N THR A 156 2.42 10.39 -9.70
CA THR A 156 3.31 11.56 -9.71
C THR A 156 2.76 12.69 -8.83
N LYS A 157 1.47 13.03 -8.98
CA LYS A 157 0.80 14.02 -8.14
C LYS A 157 0.82 13.62 -6.67
N GLY A 158 0.46 12.38 -6.36
CA GLY A 158 0.44 11.86 -4.99
C GLY A 158 1.79 11.96 -4.31
N ILE A 159 2.88 11.58 -5.01
CA ILE A 159 4.25 11.71 -4.50
C ILE A 159 4.57 13.19 -4.23
N LYS A 160 4.26 14.10 -5.17
CA LYS A 160 4.45 15.55 -4.96
C LYS A 160 3.64 16.09 -3.78
N THR A 161 2.42 15.62 -3.57
CA THR A 161 1.59 16.02 -2.43
C THR A 161 2.18 15.60 -1.09
N VAL A 162 2.84 14.44 -1.02
CA VAL A 162 3.45 13.94 0.22
C VAL A 162 4.81 14.58 0.48
N PHE A 163 5.66 14.66 -0.54
CA PHE A 163 7.06 15.06 -0.38
C PHE A 163 7.35 16.52 -0.75
N GLY A 164 6.37 17.26 -1.31
CA GLY A 164 6.57 18.64 -1.73
C GLY A 164 7.75 18.78 -2.69
N ARG A 165 8.65 19.75 -2.43
CA ARG A 165 9.85 19.94 -3.26
C ARG A 165 10.84 18.78 -3.20
N ARG A 166 10.85 17.98 -2.11
CA ARG A 166 11.75 16.83 -1.97
C ARG A 166 11.47 15.76 -3.03
N ALA A 167 10.23 15.68 -3.53
CA ALA A 167 9.79 14.72 -4.55
C ALA A 167 10.72 14.67 -5.77
N TYR A 168 11.17 15.82 -6.26
CA TYR A 168 12.05 15.94 -7.44
C TYR A 168 13.47 15.41 -7.23
N HIS A 169 13.82 15.09 -5.99
CA HIS A 169 15.16 14.61 -5.63
C HIS A 169 15.13 13.17 -5.11
N ILE A 170 13.95 12.54 -5.03
CA ILE A 170 13.85 11.12 -4.64
C ILE A 170 13.87 10.33 -5.94
N PRO A 171 14.85 9.45 -6.15
CA PRO A 171 14.84 8.53 -7.27
C PRO A 171 13.56 7.68 -7.25
N VAL A 172 12.94 7.51 -8.42
CA VAL A 172 11.73 6.71 -8.59
C VAL A 172 11.97 5.66 -9.68
N SER A 173 11.47 4.43 -9.48
CA SER A 173 11.49 3.44 -10.55
C SER A 173 10.24 2.55 -10.52
N SER A 174 9.98 1.84 -11.63
CA SER A 174 8.94 0.79 -11.70
C SER A 174 9.49 -0.47 -12.35
N THR A 175 9.43 -1.56 -11.59
CA THR A 175 9.81 -2.92 -12.03
C THR A 175 8.88 -3.47 -13.12
N LYS A 176 7.68 -2.90 -13.30
CA LYS A 176 6.72 -3.34 -14.32
C LYS A 176 7.25 -3.18 -15.75
N SER A 177 8.21 -2.27 -15.93
CA SER A 177 8.90 -2.13 -17.22
C SER A 177 9.67 -3.39 -17.63
N MET A 178 10.09 -4.26 -16.69
CA MET A 178 10.84 -5.49 -17.00
C MET A 178 9.97 -6.74 -17.07
N ILE A 179 8.95 -6.83 -16.24
CA ILE A 179 8.20 -8.08 -16.01
C ILE A 179 6.70 -7.95 -16.33
N GLY A 180 6.29 -6.81 -16.87
CA GLY A 180 4.88 -6.49 -17.03
C GLY A 180 4.18 -6.28 -15.68
N HIS A 181 2.86 -6.12 -15.74
CA HIS A 181 2.03 -6.00 -14.57
C HIS A 181 1.50 -7.36 -14.12
N THR A 182 2.09 -7.90 -13.05
CA THR A 182 1.74 -9.19 -12.46
C THR A 182 0.55 -9.12 -11.48
N LEU A 183 -0.39 -8.20 -11.71
CA LEU A 183 -1.64 -8.01 -10.96
C LEU A 183 -1.50 -8.25 -9.44
N GLY A 184 -2.14 -9.29 -8.88
CA GLY A 184 -2.14 -9.56 -7.43
C GLY A 184 -0.76 -9.87 -6.84
N ALA A 185 0.20 -10.30 -7.65
CA ALA A 185 1.59 -10.53 -7.23
C ALA A 185 2.44 -9.25 -7.21
N ALA A 186 2.01 -8.18 -7.89
CA ALA A 186 2.83 -7.00 -8.14
C ALA A 186 3.42 -6.41 -6.85
N GLY A 187 2.58 -6.11 -5.85
CA GLY A 187 3.04 -5.55 -4.58
C GLY A 187 4.01 -6.46 -3.80
N ALA A 188 3.92 -7.78 -3.98
CA ALA A 188 4.85 -8.71 -3.34
C ALA A 188 6.21 -8.74 -4.05
N ILE A 189 6.21 -8.78 -5.39
CA ILE A 189 7.44 -8.72 -6.19
C ILE A 189 8.14 -7.38 -5.99
N GLU A 190 7.38 -6.28 -5.98
CA GLU A 190 7.86 -4.93 -5.67
C GLU A 190 8.50 -4.86 -4.29
N GLY A 191 7.86 -5.46 -3.27
CA GLY A 191 8.45 -5.54 -1.94
C GLY A 191 9.76 -6.32 -1.91
N VAL A 192 9.84 -7.45 -2.62
CA VAL A 192 11.09 -8.24 -2.71
C VAL A 192 12.18 -7.41 -3.40
N ALA A 193 11.84 -6.72 -4.49
CA ALA A 193 12.76 -5.83 -5.18
C ALA A 193 13.24 -4.67 -4.28
N ALA A 194 12.36 -4.08 -3.46
CA ALA A 194 12.71 -3.03 -2.51
C ALA A 194 13.72 -3.52 -1.45
N VAL A 195 13.49 -4.70 -0.89
CA VAL A 195 14.41 -5.31 0.09
C VAL A 195 15.76 -5.65 -0.55
N LEU A 196 15.76 -6.18 -1.78
CA LEU A 196 17.00 -6.47 -2.52
C LEU A 196 17.75 -5.20 -2.92
N ALA A 197 17.04 -4.12 -3.27
CA ALA A 197 17.62 -2.81 -3.55
C ALA A 197 18.38 -2.25 -2.34
N ILE A 198 17.77 -2.33 -1.14
CA ILE A 198 18.45 -2.00 0.13
C ILE A 198 19.67 -2.90 0.35
N HIS A 199 19.47 -4.22 0.22
CA HIS A 199 20.50 -5.21 0.54
C HIS A 199 21.75 -5.13 -0.34
N HIS A 200 21.56 -4.76 -1.61
CA HIS A 200 22.63 -4.68 -2.60
C HIS A 200 23.05 -3.24 -2.93
N HIS A 201 22.51 -2.24 -2.23
CA HIS A 201 22.85 -0.82 -2.40
C HIS A 201 22.69 -0.33 -3.86
N PHE A 202 21.55 -0.62 -4.48
CA PHE A 202 21.24 -0.14 -5.83
C PHE A 202 19.76 0.16 -6.01
N ILE A 203 19.45 1.04 -6.97
CA ILE A 203 18.09 1.32 -7.43
C ILE A 203 17.91 0.67 -8.80
N PRO A 204 16.89 -0.19 -9.00
CA PRO A 204 16.63 -0.78 -10.31
C PRO A 204 16.22 0.30 -11.32
N PRO A 205 16.53 0.12 -12.61
CA PRO A 205 16.06 1.05 -13.62
C PRO A 205 14.55 0.90 -13.86
N THR A 206 14.00 1.86 -14.58
CA THR A 206 12.76 1.76 -15.36
C THR A 206 13.18 1.73 -16.82
N ILE A 207 13.02 0.59 -17.47
CA ILE A 207 13.35 0.46 -18.90
C ILE A 207 12.17 0.93 -19.75
N HIS A 208 12.39 1.03 -21.06
CA HIS A 208 11.39 1.48 -22.04
C HIS A 208 10.93 2.95 -21.94
N HIS A 209 11.45 3.72 -20.98
CA HIS A 209 11.27 5.16 -20.93
C HIS A 209 12.26 5.87 -21.87
N GLN A 210 11.76 6.40 -22.99
CA GLN A 210 12.51 7.06 -24.05
C GLN A 210 12.17 8.55 -24.16
N THR A 211 10.91 8.92 -23.95
CA THR A 211 10.41 10.29 -24.13
C THR A 211 9.87 10.82 -22.79
N PRO A 212 10.55 11.82 -22.19
CA PRO A 212 10.07 12.44 -20.96
C PRO A 212 8.65 13.01 -21.12
N ASP A 213 7.79 12.75 -20.15
CA ASP A 213 6.46 13.35 -20.05
C ASP A 213 6.52 14.60 -19.15
N PRO A 214 6.20 15.80 -19.62
CA PRO A 214 6.15 17.00 -18.77
C PRO A 214 5.17 16.89 -17.58
N GLN A 215 4.22 15.96 -17.63
CA GLN A 215 3.30 15.70 -16.53
C GLN A 215 3.83 14.67 -15.52
N CYS A 216 4.84 13.89 -15.90
CA CYS A 216 5.57 12.94 -15.06
C CYS A 216 7.06 13.34 -15.04
N ASP A 217 7.40 14.27 -14.15
CA ASP A 217 8.64 15.05 -14.12
C ASP A 217 9.49 14.81 -12.84
N LEU A 218 9.36 13.62 -12.25
CA LEU A 218 10.20 13.18 -11.13
C LEU A 218 11.52 12.58 -11.62
N ASP A 219 12.45 12.31 -10.70
CA ASP A 219 13.72 11.65 -10.99
C ASP A 219 13.52 10.14 -11.25
N PHE A 220 12.97 9.80 -12.42
CA PHE A 220 12.83 8.42 -12.84
C PHE A 220 14.18 7.83 -13.25
N VAL A 221 14.56 6.71 -12.63
CA VAL A 221 15.85 6.03 -12.90
C VAL A 221 15.77 5.32 -14.25
N THR A 222 16.28 5.93 -15.32
CA THR A 222 16.08 5.43 -16.71
C THR A 222 17.38 5.09 -17.44
N GLU A 223 18.54 5.54 -16.94
CA GLU A 223 19.86 5.34 -17.54
C GLU A 223 20.58 4.07 -17.03
N GLY A 224 19.82 3.05 -16.67
CA GLY A 224 20.33 1.82 -16.05
C GLY A 224 20.28 1.85 -14.51
N ALA A 225 20.72 0.76 -13.89
CA ALA A 225 20.70 0.63 -12.43
C ALA A 225 21.61 1.70 -11.79
N ARG A 226 21.10 2.38 -10.77
CA ARG A 226 21.83 3.43 -10.06
C ARG A 226 22.38 2.89 -8.74
N ALA A 227 23.71 2.82 -8.60
CA ALA A 227 24.32 2.48 -7.31
C ALA A 227 23.99 3.58 -6.29
N SER A 228 23.49 3.19 -5.11
CA SER A 228 23.06 4.12 -4.06
C SER A 228 23.01 3.40 -2.71
N ASP A 229 23.53 4.01 -1.65
CA ASP A 229 23.32 3.48 -0.30
C ASP A 229 21.93 3.88 0.19
N ILE A 230 20.97 2.98 -0.02
CA ILE A 230 19.56 3.17 0.32
C ILE A 230 19.30 2.60 1.71
N ASN A 231 18.73 3.42 2.59
CA ASN A 231 18.31 2.98 3.91
C ASN A 231 16.80 2.80 4.00
N ILE A 232 16.03 3.69 3.34
CA ILE A 232 14.56 3.68 3.40
C ILE A 232 13.95 3.64 2.00
N VAL A 233 13.07 2.68 1.78
CA VAL A 233 12.31 2.54 0.54
C VAL A 233 10.82 2.65 0.83
N LEU A 234 10.14 3.52 0.10
CA LEU A 234 8.67 3.54 0.04
C LEU A 234 8.23 2.78 -1.21
N SER A 235 7.50 1.68 -1.02
CA SER A 235 6.97 0.86 -2.11
C SER A 235 5.47 1.08 -2.25
N ASN A 236 5.03 1.51 -3.42
CA ASN A 236 3.64 1.87 -3.72
C ASN A 236 2.94 0.82 -4.58
N SER A 237 1.72 0.45 -4.19
CA SER A 237 0.83 -0.39 -5.00
C SER A 237 -0.58 0.20 -5.00
N PHE A 238 -1.00 0.77 -6.13
CA PHE A 238 -2.25 1.54 -6.27
C PHE A 238 -3.18 0.85 -7.27
N ALA A 239 -4.16 0.11 -6.76
CA ALA A 239 -4.94 -0.82 -7.56
C ALA A 239 -6.23 -0.21 -8.12
N PHE A 240 -6.74 -0.83 -9.19
CA PHE A 240 -8.13 -0.63 -9.62
C PHE A 240 -9.12 -0.85 -8.47
N GLY A 241 -10.24 -0.13 -8.53
CA GLY A 241 -11.19 -0.01 -7.42
C GLY A 241 -10.72 0.90 -6.29
N GLY A 242 -9.58 1.59 -6.47
CA GLY A 242 -9.06 2.59 -5.54
C GLY A 242 -8.34 2.01 -4.33
N ASN A 243 -8.01 0.72 -4.30
CA ASN A 243 -7.34 0.09 -3.16
C ASN A 243 -5.84 0.41 -3.18
N ASN A 244 -5.42 1.33 -2.32
CA ASN A 244 -4.04 1.77 -2.24
C ASN A 244 -3.33 1.15 -1.05
N THR A 245 -2.15 0.60 -1.27
CA THR A 245 -1.23 0.16 -0.23
C THR A 245 0.14 0.78 -0.45
N ALA A 246 0.75 1.33 0.60
CA ALA A 246 2.15 1.69 0.60
C ALA A 246 2.87 0.96 1.74
N VAL A 247 4.09 0.51 1.51
CA VAL A 247 4.91 -0.22 2.50
C VAL A 247 6.27 0.47 2.61
N VAL A 248 6.73 0.70 3.84
CA VAL A 248 8.05 1.26 4.13
C VAL A 248 8.99 0.14 4.53
N PHE A 249 10.05 -0.06 3.74
CA PHE A 249 11.13 -0.99 4.03
C PHE A 249 12.37 -0.23 4.52
N GLY A 250 13.10 -0.85 5.45
CA GLY A 250 14.29 -0.28 6.07
C GLY A 250 15.50 -1.21 5.99
N LYS A 251 16.70 -0.63 5.93
CA LYS A 251 17.97 -1.35 6.13
C LYS A 251 18.07 -1.81 7.58
N PHE A 252 18.26 -3.10 7.79
CA PHE A 252 18.47 -3.62 9.14
C PHE A 252 19.80 -3.12 9.72
N THR A 253 19.77 -2.62 10.95
CA THR A 253 20.96 -2.36 11.77
C THR A 253 20.74 -2.89 13.18
N ASP A 254 21.82 -3.27 13.89
CA ASP A 254 21.68 -3.86 15.22
C ASP A 254 21.05 -2.91 16.27
N SER A 255 21.17 -1.60 16.04
CA SER A 255 20.56 -0.53 16.84
C SER A 255 19.10 -0.24 16.45
N GLY A 256 18.56 -0.89 15.41
CA GLY A 256 17.42 -0.40 14.65
C GLY A 256 17.79 0.81 13.80
N VAL A 257 17.01 1.12 12.76
CA VAL A 257 17.26 2.28 11.90
C VAL A 257 17.29 3.56 12.75
N SER A 258 18.49 4.04 13.08
CA SER A 258 18.67 5.30 13.79
C SER A 258 18.47 6.42 12.77
N HIS A 259 17.36 7.15 12.85
CA HIS A 259 17.08 8.32 12.01
C HIS A 259 17.95 9.52 12.41
N ALA A 260 19.27 9.37 12.32
CA ALA A 260 20.24 10.40 12.63
C ALA A 260 20.48 11.32 11.41
N ARG A 261 19.45 12.08 11.02
CA ARG A 261 19.59 13.38 10.33
C ARG A 261 18.53 14.41 10.77
N SER A 262 18.10 14.37 12.03
CA SER A 262 17.67 15.56 12.80
C SER A 262 17.25 15.12 14.20
N GLY A 263 18.10 15.29 15.22
CA GLY A 263 17.75 15.46 16.63
C GLY A 263 16.78 14.51 17.36
N PHE A 264 16.20 13.50 16.72
CA PHE A 264 15.12 12.69 17.26
C PHE A 264 15.68 11.37 17.76
N LYS A 265 15.76 11.22 19.08
CA LYS A 265 16.17 9.97 19.71
C LYS A 265 14.95 9.05 19.76
N THR A 266 15.17 7.74 19.68
CA THR A 266 14.16 6.71 19.96
C THR A 266 13.51 6.86 21.36
N SER A 267 14.11 7.64 22.27
CA SER A 267 13.52 8.06 23.54
C SER A 267 12.39 9.09 23.44
N ASP A 268 12.25 9.77 22.31
CA ASP A 268 11.28 10.87 22.12
C ASP A 268 9.87 10.35 21.78
N TYR A 269 9.74 9.05 21.49
CA TYR A 269 8.45 8.35 21.42
C TYR A 269 7.67 8.43 22.75
N ALA A 270 8.35 8.71 23.86
CA ALA A 270 7.74 8.79 25.19
C ALA A 270 7.23 10.19 25.60
N ARG A 271 7.42 11.25 24.79
CA ARG A 271 7.05 12.62 25.18
C ARG A 271 6.42 13.44 24.05
N GLY A 272 5.16 13.13 23.73
CA GLY A 272 4.34 14.00 22.87
C GLY A 272 3.88 15.27 23.58
N GLN A 273 4.51 16.41 23.30
CA GLN A 273 3.92 17.74 23.43
C GLN A 273 4.46 18.66 22.32
N GLY A 274 3.57 19.12 21.43
CA GLY A 274 3.86 20.23 20.52
C GLY A 274 3.46 19.98 19.06
N ALA A 275 2.16 20.04 18.75
CA ALA A 275 1.70 20.26 17.38
C ALA A 275 0.87 21.55 17.35
N GLY A 276 1.41 22.58 16.70
CA GLY A 276 0.75 23.84 16.43
C GLY A 276 -0.39 23.66 15.42
N ARG A 277 -1.48 24.40 15.65
CA ARG A 277 -2.70 24.37 14.83
C ARG A 277 -2.44 25.02 13.46
N PHE A 278 -2.76 24.34 12.38
CA PHE A 278 -3.05 24.94 11.09
C PHE A 278 -4.54 24.75 10.79
N GLU A 279 -5.27 25.86 10.70
CA GLU A 279 -6.67 25.90 10.27
C GLU A 279 -6.70 26.04 8.74
N SER A 280 -7.41 25.15 8.04
CA SER A 280 -7.89 25.43 6.67
C SER A 280 -9.41 25.28 6.63
N ALA A 281 -10.10 26.41 6.58
CA ALA A 281 -11.54 26.52 6.42
C ALA A 281 -11.95 26.29 4.95
N ALA A 282 -12.11 25.03 4.53
CA ALA A 282 -12.68 24.70 3.22
C ALA A 282 -13.19 23.25 3.13
N TYR A 283 -13.92 22.73 4.13
CA TYR A 283 -14.52 21.38 4.07
C TYR A 283 -15.81 21.27 4.91
N THR A 284 -16.63 22.32 4.95
CA THR A 284 -17.75 22.40 5.91
C THR A 284 -19.13 22.05 5.32
N SER A 285 -19.30 21.76 4.04
CA SER A 285 -20.66 21.64 3.47
C SER A 285 -21.21 20.22 3.23
N VAL A 286 -20.63 19.16 3.78
CA VAL A 286 -21.14 17.78 3.56
C VAL A 286 -21.31 16.95 4.86
N CYS A 287 -21.14 17.55 6.04
CA CYS A 287 -21.13 16.81 7.32
C CYS A 287 -22.20 17.27 8.35
N GLU A 288 -23.34 17.80 7.93
CA GLU A 288 -24.37 18.31 8.86
C GLU A 288 -25.28 17.23 9.48
N HIS A 289 -25.06 15.94 9.24
CA HIS A 289 -25.91 14.86 9.79
C HIS A 289 -25.22 13.89 10.78
N PHE A 290 -24.02 14.21 11.25
CA PHE A 290 -23.36 13.42 12.30
C PHE A 290 -23.02 14.30 13.50
N GLU A 291 -23.60 13.99 14.66
CA GLU A 291 -23.23 14.61 15.94
C GLU A 291 -21.71 14.47 16.15
N ARG A 292 -21.05 15.61 16.39
CA ARG A 292 -19.62 15.65 16.69
C ARG A 292 -19.34 14.88 17.99
N PRO A 293 -18.44 13.88 18.01
CA PRO A 293 -18.07 13.23 19.26
C PRO A 293 -17.36 14.22 20.19
N ALA A 294 -17.63 14.11 21.49
CA ALA A 294 -17.06 14.93 22.53
C ALA A 294 -15.52 14.92 22.52
N THR A 295 -14.91 16.08 22.76
CA THR A 295 -13.46 16.21 22.92
C THR A 295 -12.95 15.34 24.08
N PRO A 296 -11.91 14.51 23.88
CA PRO A 296 -11.36 13.69 24.95
C PRO A 296 -10.66 14.55 26.02
N PRO A 297 -10.67 14.12 27.30
CA PRO A 297 -10.04 14.87 28.38
C PRO A 297 -8.51 14.94 28.21
N PRO A 298 -7.86 16.03 28.66
CA PRO A 298 -6.42 16.20 28.51
C PRO A 298 -5.67 15.34 29.53
N GLY A 299 -4.80 14.42 29.06
CA GLY A 299 -3.90 13.67 29.94
C GLY A 299 -3.48 12.27 29.49
N VAL A 300 -4.04 11.71 28.42
CA VAL A 300 -3.68 10.34 27.98
C VAL A 300 -2.40 10.38 27.14
N ARG A 301 -1.27 10.02 27.76
CA ARG A 301 -0.02 9.71 27.04
C ARG A 301 -0.26 8.44 26.21
N ARG A 302 -0.19 8.52 24.88
CA ARG A 302 -0.24 7.35 23.99
C ARG A 302 1.08 6.57 24.03
N GLY A 303 1.31 5.85 25.13
CA GLY A 303 1.95 4.55 25.02
C GLY A 303 0.90 3.55 24.53
N TYR A 304 1.29 2.52 23.79
CA TYR A 304 0.39 1.41 23.45
C TYR A 304 0.00 0.65 24.73
N GLU A 305 -0.89 1.22 25.54
CA GLU A 305 -1.68 0.45 26.48
C GLU A 305 -2.67 -0.37 25.66
N THR A 306 -2.33 -1.65 25.47
CA THR A 306 -3.24 -2.68 24.96
C THR A 306 -4.34 -2.93 25.98
N THR A 307 -5.18 -1.93 26.25
CA THR A 307 -6.53 -2.22 26.73
C THR A 307 -7.23 -2.87 25.54
N SER A 308 -7.51 -4.18 25.65
CA SER A 308 -8.27 -4.92 24.65
C SER A 308 -9.60 -4.18 24.42
N LYS A 309 -9.65 -3.35 23.38
CA LYS A 309 -10.86 -2.58 23.06
C LYS A 309 -11.95 -3.59 22.73
N ARG A 310 -13.04 -3.57 23.51
CA ARG A 310 -14.21 -4.37 23.18
C ARG A 310 -14.79 -3.85 21.87
N VAL A 311 -14.90 -4.74 20.89
CA VAL A 311 -15.52 -4.45 19.59
C VAL A 311 -17.02 -4.73 19.70
N VAL A 312 -17.86 -3.79 19.27
CA VAL A 312 -19.33 -3.89 19.29
C VAL A 312 -19.89 -3.73 17.87
N VAL A 313 -21.01 -4.40 17.57
CA VAL A 313 -21.72 -4.29 16.29
C VAL A 313 -22.81 -3.23 16.41
N THR A 314 -22.73 -2.16 15.60
CA THR A 314 -23.65 -1.02 15.66
C THR A 314 -24.59 -0.90 14.45
N GLY A 315 -24.40 -1.73 13.41
CA GLY A 315 -25.23 -1.75 12.22
C GLY A 315 -25.15 -3.08 11.48
N VAL A 316 -26.26 -3.49 10.87
CA VAL A 316 -26.37 -4.71 10.07
C VAL A 316 -27.29 -4.47 8.87
N GLY A 317 -26.96 -5.09 7.73
CA GLY A 317 -27.73 -5.06 6.50
C GLY A 317 -27.44 -6.31 5.69
N LEU A 318 -28.44 -6.83 4.98
CA LEU A 318 -28.34 -8.12 4.31
C LEU A 318 -29.06 -8.07 2.96
N VAL A 319 -28.49 -8.73 1.96
CA VAL A 319 -29.12 -9.05 0.67
C VAL A 319 -29.03 -10.56 0.52
N THR A 320 -30.14 -11.26 0.72
CA THR A 320 -30.18 -12.72 0.74
C THR A 320 -31.44 -13.24 0.05
N PRO A 321 -31.49 -14.55 -0.28
CA PRO A 321 -32.74 -15.17 -0.73
C PRO A 321 -33.88 -15.13 0.31
N LEU A 322 -33.57 -14.85 1.59
CA LEU A 322 -34.58 -14.61 2.63
C LEU A 322 -35.07 -13.16 2.67
N GLY A 323 -34.54 -12.28 1.83
CA GLY A 323 -34.96 -10.89 1.71
C GLY A 323 -33.81 -9.89 1.70
N VAL A 324 -34.16 -8.66 1.31
CA VAL A 324 -33.30 -7.48 1.36
C VAL A 324 -33.66 -6.67 2.61
N GLY A 325 -32.65 -6.32 3.41
CA GLY A 325 -32.79 -5.58 4.67
C GLY A 325 -32.99 -6.48 5.90
N LYS A 326 -32.64 -5.93 7.07
CA LYS A 326 -32.64 -6.68 8.34
C LYS A 326 -34.02 -7.18 8.77
N ASP A 327 -35.07 -6.40 8.51
CA ASP A 327 -36.41 -6.69 9.06
C ASP A 327 -37.07 -7.86 8.31
N LEU A 328 -37.03 -7.84 6.98
CA LEU A 328 -37.55 -8.92 6.15
C LEU A 328 -36.77 -10.22 6.36
N PHE A 329 -35.44 -10.12 6.37
CA PHE A 329 -34.57 -11.25 6.68
C PHE A 329 -34.91 -11.87 8.04
N THR A 330 -35.01 -11.05 9.08
CA THR A 330 -35.29 -11.50 10.45
C THR A 330 -36.65 -12.19 10.56
N ARG A 331 -37.70 -11.60 9.97
CA ARG A 331 -39.03 -12.20 9.95
C ARG A 331 -39.02 -13.58 9.29
N ASN A 332 -38.41 -13.69 8.11
CA ASN A 332 -38.38 -14.92 7.35
C ASN A 332 -37.49 -15.99 8.00
N LEU A 333 -36.39 -15.58 8.65
CA LEU A 333 -35.53 -16.44 9.44
C LEU A 333 -36.28 -17.02 10.65
N PHE A 334 -36.98 -16.19 11.44
CA PHE A 334 -37.81 -16.66 12.54
C PHE A 334 -38.95 -17.58 12.09
N GLY A 335 -39.53 -17.30 10.91
CA GLY A 335 -40.55 -18.15 10.31
C GLY A 335 -40.05 -19.47 9.74
N GLY A 336 -38.74 -19.74 9.77
CA GLY A 336 -38.16 -20.96 9.19
C GLY A 336 -38.38 -21.08 7.68
N LEU A 337 -38.54 -19.95 6.97
CA LEU A 337 -38.82 -19.95 5.54
C LEU A 337 -37.55 -20.29 4.75
N SER A 338 -37.69 -21.05 3.66
CA SER A 338 -36.59 -21.30 2.73
C SER A 338 -36.61 -20.28 1.60
N GLY A 339 -35.49 -19.58 1.40
CA GLY A 339 -35.22 -18.74 0.23
C GLY A 339 -34.62 -19.53 -0.94
N ILE A 340 -34.32 -20.81 -0.77
CA ILE A 340 -33.75 -21.66 -1.83
C ILE A 340 -34.86 -21.97 -2.85
N ARG A 341 -34.59 -21.69 -4.13
CA ARG A 341 -35.51 -21.89 -5.26
C ARG A 341 -34.73 -22.39 -6.48
N PRO A 342 -35.41 -23.01 -7.47
CA PRO A 342 -34.79 -23.30 -8.77
C PRO A 342 -34.18 -22.03 -9.37
N ILE A 343 -32.99 -22.15 -9.96
CA ILE A 343 -32.33 -21.04 -10.65
C ILE A 343 -33.13 -20.72 -11.91
N THR A 344 -33.66 -19.51 -12.00
CA THR A 344 -34.23 -18.95 -13.23
C THR A 344 -33.14 -18.14 -13.91
N LEU A 345 -32.57 -18.69 -14.99
CA LEU A 345 -31.60 -17.98 -15.84
C LEU A 345 -32.29 -16.96 -16.75
#